data_AF-Q1LDX8-F1
#
_entry.id   AF-Q1LDX8-F1
#
_cell.length_a   1.000
_cell.length_b   1.000
_cell.length_c   1.000
_cell.angle_alpha   90.00
_cell.angle_beta   90.00
_cell.angle_gamma   90.00
#
_symmetry.space_group_name_H-M   'P 1'
#
loop_
_entity.id
_entity.type
_entity.pdbx_description
1 polymer ?
#
loop_
_entity_poly.entity_id
_entity_poly.type
_entity_poly.pdbx_seq_one_letter_code
_entity_poly.pdbx_strand_id
1 'polypeptide(L)'
;MRKLILVAALCAAGYYYYQHDRQARLLAATEIVAATETVAAEPSAPISLSRSKPAVQSFSCQGKTRCNEMTSCDEATFYLQNCPGTKIDGDGDGIPCERTLCGG
;
A
#
# COMPACT_ATOMS: atom_id res chain seq x y z
N MET A 1 31.89 31.43 3.97
CA MET A 1 30.76 31.78 4.87
C MET A 1 29.42 31.93 4.12
N ARG A 2 29.34 32.68 3.01
CA ARG A 2 28.07 32.83 2.23
C ARG A 2 27.45 31.50 1.74
N LYS A 3 28.27 30.52 1.34
CA LYS A 3 27.80 29.19 0.91
C LYS A 3 27.13 28.40 2.04
N LEU A 4 27.59 28.55 3.29
CA LEU A 4 27.01 27.87 4.45
C LEU A 4 25.64 28.46 4.82
N ILE A 5 25.48 29.77 4.69
CA ILE A 5 24.20 30.46 4.91
C ILE A 5 23.14 29.98 3.90
N LEU A 6 23.52 29.80 2.63
CA LEU A 6 22.61 29.29 1.59
C LEU A 6 22.16 27.85 1.88
N VAL A 7 23.07 26.99 2.33
CA VAL A 7 22.73 25.60 2.70
C VAL A 7 21.78 25.59 3.90
N ALA A 8 22.07 26.38 4.95
CA ALA A 8 21.21 26.47 6.12
C ALA A 8 19.79 26.97 5.78
N ALA A 9 19.67 27.95 4.87
CA ALA A 9 18.38 28.47 4.43
C ALA A 9 17.56 27.42 3.66
N LEU A 10 18.18 26.61 2.80
CA LEU A 10 17.51 25.52 2.08
C LEU A 10 17.05 24.41 3.02
N CYS A 11 17.90 24.02 3.99
CA CYS A 11 17.52 23.05 5.01
C CYS A 11 16.35 23.56 5.87
N ALA A 12 16.37 24.83 6.27
CA ALA A 12 15.28 25.43 7.02
C ALA A 12 13.98 25.46 6.19
N ALA A 13 14.04 25.91 4.93
CA ALA A 13 12.89 25.94 4.03
C ALA A 13 12.29 24.54 3.80
N GLY A 14 13.14 23.53 3.56
CA GLY A 14 12.70 22.14 3.42
C GLY A 14 12.08 21.59 4.71
N TYR A 15 12.66 21.92 5.86
CA TYR A 15 12.12 21.53 7.16
C TYR A 15 10.75 22.17 7.45
N TYR A 16 10.59 23.48 7.18
CA TYR A 16 9.30 24.17 7.31
C TYR A 16 8.23 23.59 6.38
N TYR A 17 8.59 23.28 5.12
CA TYR A 17 7.68 22.64 4.18
C TYR A 17 7.24 21.24 4.66
N TYR A 18 8.20 20.42 5.12
CA TYR A 18 7.94 19.08 5.66
C TYR A 18 7.01 19.11 6.89
N GLN A 19 7.20 20.09 7.79
CA GLN A 19 6.33 20.25 8.96
C GLN A 19 4.89 20.62 8.59
N HIS A 20 4.71 21.44 7.56
CA HIS A 20 3.38 21.86 7.10
C HIS A 20 2.55 20.67 6.59
N ASP A 21 3.15 19.79 5.78
CA ASP A 21 2.49 18.55 5.30
C ASP A 21 2.10 17.63 6.47
N ARG A 22 2.96 17.52 7.48
CA ARG A 22 2.70 16.73 8.69
C ARG A 22 1.48 17.22 9.48
N GLN A 23 1.25 18.54 9.56
CA GLN A 23 0.06 19.08 10.24
C GLN A 23 -1.23 18.69 9.52
N ALA A 24 -1.24 18.72 8.18
CA ALA A 24 -2.40 18.30 7.38
C ALA A 24 -2.73 16.81 7.59
N ARG A 25 -1.71 15.94 7.67
CA ARG A 25 -1.89 14.50 7.90
C ARG A 25 -2.37 14.17 9.31
N LEU A 26 -1.95 14.94 10.33
CA LEU A 26 -2.44 14.76 11.72
C LEU A 26 -3.90 15.17 11.88
N LEU A 27 -4.32 16.25 11.21
CA LEU A 27 -5.73 16.67 11.20
C LEU A 27 -6.61 15.64 10.48
N ALA A 28 -6.17 15.12 9.32
CA ALA A 28 -6.86 14.04 8.62
C ALA A 28 -6.93 12.73 9.43
N ALA A 29 -5.89 12.40 10.19
CA ALA A 29 -5.88 11.21 11.05
C ALA A 29 -6.85 11.33 12.24
N THR A 30 -7.14 12.54 12.71
CA THR A 30 -8.06 12.77 13.85
C THR A 30 -9.52 12.51 13.47
N GLU A 31 -9.88 12.74 12.21
CA GLU A 31 -11.23 12.49 11.69
C GLU A 31 -11.57 10.99 11.61
N ILE A 32 -10.56 10.14 11.42
CA ILE A 32 -10.73 8.68 11.35
C ILE A 32 -11.01 8.07 12.74
N VAL A 33 -10.55 8.68 13.83
CA VAL A 33 -10.78 8.17 15.19
C VAL A 33 -12.18 8.54 15.70
N ALA A 34 -12.68 9.74 15.38
CA ALA A 34 -14.00 10.20 15.81
C ALA A 34 -15.17 9.41 15.18
N ALA A 35 -14.94 8.74 14.04
CA ALA A 35 -15.97 7.96 13.34
C ALA A 35 -16.15 6.53 13.86
N THR A 36 -15.47 6.11 14.94
CA THR A 36 -15.52 4.72 15.45
C THR A 36 -16.23 4.53 16.79
N GLU A 37 -16.88 5.56 17.34
CA GLU A 37 -17.74 5.44 18.53
C GLU A 37 -19.24 5.46 18.19
N THR A 38 -19.71 4.51 17.38
CA THR A 38 -21.13 4.08 17.38
C THR A 38 -21.26 2.70 16.73
N VAL A 39 -20.90 1.65 17.47
CA VAL A 39 -21.44 0.31 17.20
C VAL A 39 -22.10 -0.21 18.47
N ALA A 40 -23.33 0.24 18.67
CA ALA A 40 -24.31 -0.43 19.50
C ALA A 40 -25.42 -0.96 18.57
N ALA A 41 -25.55 -2.29 18.56
CA ALA A 41 -26.73 -3.08 18.25
C ALA A 41 -27.37 -3.05 16.84
N GLU A 42 -27.31 -4.25 16.25
CA GLU A 42 -28.32 -4.96 15.44
C GLU A 42 -28.19 -5.08 13.91
N PRO A 43 -28.45 -6.31 13.38
CA PRO A 43 -27.98 -6.76 12.09
C PRO A 43 -29.04 -6.57 11.01
N SER A 44 -28.73 -5.76 9.99
CA SER A 44 -29.49 -5.75 8.74
C SER A 44 -28.58 -5.38 7.58
N ALA A 45 -28.18 -6.43 6.85
CA ALA A 45 -27.59 -6.45 5.51
C ALA A 45 -26.34 -5.57 5.26
N PRO A 46 -25.12 -6.18 5.15
CA PRO A 46 -23.96 -5.44 4.70
C PRO A 46 -24.08 -5.10 3.20
N ILE A 47 -24.08 -3.80 2.87
CA ILE A 47 -23.73 -3.30 1.54
C ILE A 47 -22.24 -3.56 1.35
N SER A 48 -21.93 -4.56 0.51
CA SER A 48 -20.58 -4.97 0.16
C SER A 48 -19.81 -3.86 -0.58
N LEU A 49 -19.06 -3.04 0.16
CA LEU A 49 -17.75 -2.59 -0.32
C LEU A 49 -16.83 -3.80 -0.22
N SER A 50 -16.80 -4.60 -1.28
CA SER A 50 -15.92 -5.75 -1.41
C SER A 50 -14.47 -5.24 -1.55
N ARG A 51 -13.87 -4.78 -0.46
CA ARG A 51 -12.50 -5.22 -0.17
C ARG A 51 -12.65 -6.69 0.09
N SER A 52 -12.63 -7.47 -0.99
CA SER A 52 -12.69 -8.91 -0.97
C SER A 52 -11.55 -9.35 -0.06
N LYS A 53 -11.87 -9.55 1.22
CA LYS A 53 -11.13 -10.41 2.11
C LYS A 53 -10.92 -11.66 1.28
N PRO A 54 -9.68 -12.07 0.94
CA PRO A 54 -9.51 -13.15 0.02
C PRO A 54 -10.27 -14.33 0.63
N ALA A 55 -11.28 -14.82 -0.10
CA ALA A 55 -11.68 -16.20 0.07
C ALA A 55 -10.38 -16.99 0.16
N VAL A 56 -10.28 -17.97 1.04
CA VAL A 56 -9.07 -18.79 1.18
C VAL A 56 -8.88 -19.54 -0.15
N GLN A 57 -8.33 -18.85 -1.13
CA GLN A 57 -8.01 -19.32 -2.45
C GLN A 57 -6.70 -20.06 -2.24
N SER A 58 -6.77 -21.37 -2.23
CA SER A 58 -5.58 -22.21 -2.22
C SER A 58 -4.85 -21.98 -3.54
N PHE A 59 -3.81 -21.14 -3.51
CA PHE A 59 -2.94 -20.94 -4.67
C PHE A 59 -2.02 -22.15 -4.84
N SER A 60 -1.76 -22.50 -6.09
CA SER A 60 -0.83 -23.57 -6.46
C SER A 60 -0.04 -23.14 -7.68
N CYS A 61 1.18 -23.68 -7.82
CA CYS A 61 2.03 -23.38 -8.96
C CYS A 61 1.47 -24.02 -10.23
N GLN A 62 0.88 -23.20 -11.10
CA GLN A 62 0.31 -23.61 -12.39
C GLN A 62 1.21 -23.19 -13.57
N GLY A 63 2.48 -22.88 -13.31
CA GLY A 63 3.44 -22.47 -14.35
C GLY A 63 3.28 -21.04 -14.87
N LYS A 64 2.46 -20.20 -14.21
CA LYS A 64 2.39 -18.76 -14.51
C LYS A 64 3.74 -18.09 -14.24
N THR A 65 4.15 -17.20 -15.13
CA THR A 65 5.44 -16.49 -15.03
C THR A 65 5.31 -14.97 -15.14
N ARG A 66 4.14 -14.46 -15.53
CA ARG A 66 3.87 -13.04 -15.80
C ARG A 66 2.69 -12.52 -14.99
N CYS A 67 2.66 -11.20 -14.80
CA CYS A 67 1.62 -10.52 -14.00
C CYS A 67 0.22 -10.56 -14.60
N ASN A 68 0.10 -10.59 -15.93
CA ASN A 68 -1.20 -10.67 -16.61
C ASN A 68 -1.89 -12.03 -16.49
N GLU A 69 -1.17 -13.05 -16.02
CA GLU A 69 -1.73 -14.37 -15.73
C GLU A 69 -2.32 -14.42 -14.32
N MET A 70 -2.00 -13.46 -13.46
CA MET A 70 -2.40 -13.39 -12.06
C MET A 70 -3.58 -12.44 -11.88
N THR A 71 -4.43 -12.73 -10.90
CA THR A 71 -5.68 -12.01 -10.68
C THR A 71 -5.66 -11.15 -9.41
N SER A 72 -4.66 -11.35 -8.55
CA SER A 72 -4.55 -10.65 -7.28
C SER A 72 -3.10 -10.50 -6.82
N CYS A 73 -2.85 -9.49 -5.98
CA CYS A 73 -1.55 -9.29 -5.34
C CYS A 73 -1.18 -10.49 -4.45
N ASP A 74 -2.15 -11.09 -3.75
CA ASP A 74 -1.92 -12.27 -2.91
C ASP A 74 -1.48 -13.49 -3.74
N GLU A 75 -2.11 -13.71 -4.90
CA GLU A 75 -1.68 -14.75 -5.84
C GLU A 75 -0.26 -14.49 -6.36
N ALA A 76 0.03 -13.25 -6.77
CA ALA A 76 1.35 -12.88 -7.26
C ALA A 76 2.44 -13.06 -6.19
N THR A 77 2.13 -12.70 -4.95
CA THR A 77 3.00 -12.88 -3.78
C THR A 77 3.26 -14.35 -3.50
N PHE A 78 2.21 -15.19 -3.57
CA PHE A 78 2.37 -16.64 -3.45
C PHE A 78 3.31 -17.19 -4.53
N TYR A 79 3.13 -16.78 -5.79
CA TYR A 79 3.96 -17.24 -6.89
C TYR A 79 5.43 -16.82 -6.74
N LEU A 80 5.70 -15.58 -6.32
CA LEU A 80 7.06 -15.09 -6.09
C LEU A 80 7.80 -15.94 -5.04
N GLN A 81 7.09 -16.35 -3.98
CA GLN A 81 7.69 -17.04 -2.84
C GLN A 81 7.73 -18.58 -2.99
N ASN A 82 6.77 -19.16 -3.71
CA ASN A 82 6.55 -20.61 -3.71
C ASN A 82 6.78 -21.27 -5.07
N CYS A 83 6.80 -20.51 -6.17
CA CYS A 83 6.87 -21.07 -7.52
C CYS A 83 8.17 -20.69 -8.23
N PRO A 84 8.95 -21.67 -8.74
CA PRO A 84 10.17 -21.37 -9.46
C PRO A 84 9.89 -20.76 -10.85
N GLY A 85 10.80 -19.90 -11.32
CA GLY A 85 10.78 -19.40 -12.70
C GLY A 85 9.84 -18.22 -12.97
N THR A 86 9.23 -17.65 -11.93
CA THR A 86 8.37 -16.46 -12.05
C THR A 86 9.20 -15.21 -12.31
N LYS A 87 8.79 -14.37 -13.27
CA LYS A 87 9.43 -13.09 -13.61
C LYS A 87 8.45 -11.94 -13.42
N ILE A 88 8.08 -11.74 -12.16
CA ILE A 88 7.00 -10.85 -11.73
C ILE A 88 7.48 -9.75 -10.78
N ASP A 89 8.65 -9.94 -10.16
CA ASP A 89 9.38 -8.94 -9.38
C ASP A 89 10.58 -8.50 -10.25
N GLY A 90 10.52 -7.27 -10.74
CA GLY A 90 11.42 -6.77 -11.78
C GLY A 90 12.67 -6.09 -11.22
N ASP A 91 12.53 -5.42 -10.09
CA ASP A 91 13.57 -4.68 -9.38
C ASP A 91 14.10 -5.43 -8.14
N GLY A 92 13.44 -6.51 -7.73
CA GLY A 92 13.90 -7.41 -6.69
C GLY A 92 13.62 -6.90 -5.28
N ASP A 93 12.60 -6.06 -5.11
CA ASP A 93 12.22 -5.48 -3.83
C ASP A 93 11.29 -6.39 -3.01
N GLY A 94 10.86 -7.51 -3.59
CA GLY A 94 9.94 -8.47 -2.99
C GLY A 94 8.45 -8.16 -3.24
N ILE A 95 8.13 -7.13 -4.03
CA ILE A 95 6.78 -6.75 -4.40
C ILE A 95 6.52 -7.17 -5.86
N PRO A 96 5.78 -8.27 -6.11
CA PRO A 96 5.50 -8.68 -7.46
C PRO A 96 4.43 -7.78 -8.09
N CYS A 97 4.50 -7.56 -9.40
CA CYS A 97 3.41 -6.95 -10.17
C CYS A 97 2.91 -5.59 -9.65
N GLU A 98 3.81 -4.75 -9.14
CA GLU A 98 3.50 -3.41 -8.59
C GLU A 98 2.63 -2.58 -9.54
N ARG A 99 2.92 -2.61 -10.84
CA ARG A 99 2.22 -1.75 -11.81
C ARG A 99 0.74 -2.08 -12.00
N THR A 100 0.31 -3.30 -11.69
CA THR A 100 -1.03 -3.79 -12.04
C THR A 100 -1.80 -4.40 -10.87
N LEU A 101 -1.13 -5.06 -9.93
CA LEU A 101 -1.78 -5.80 -8.84
C LEU A 101 -1.43 -5.25 -7.46
N CYS A 102 -0.16 -4.89 -7.20
CA CYS A 102 0.32 -4.61 -5.85
C CYS A 102 0.66 -3.13 -5.55
N GLY A 103 0.67 -2.22 -6.52
CA GLY A 103 1.10 -0.82 -6.36
C GLY A 103 -0.01 0.16 -5.97
N GLY A 104 -0.90 -0.25 -5.07
CA GLY A 104 -1.98 0.59 -4.54
C GLY A 104 -1.54 1.57 -3.46
#